data_AF-A0A1I7TPK3-F1
#
_entry.id   AF-A0A1I7TPK3-F1
#
_cell.length_a   1.000
_cell.length_b   1.000
_cell.length_c   1.000
_cell.angle_alpha   90.00
_cell.angle_beta   90.00
_cell.angle_gamma   90.00
#
_symmetry.space_group_name_H-M   'P 1'
#
loop_
_entity.id
_entity.type
_entity.pdbx_description
1 polymer ?
#
loop_
_entity_poly.entity_id
_entity_poly.type
_entity_poly.pdbx_seq_one_letter_code
_entity_poly.pdbx_strand_id
1 'polypeptide(L)'
;MWNWVTEGNYNLEDNARTGRPRLKVEDDIEEELEKQAKSSVREVASSLGLNKDTVHRRLRQSGRVPKFGQLVPHDLTKKIGELDIEVLPHSSCSPDLAPTDYHSFHSLQDHLRGKMFDDRSHLEIYLDDFFSGQPTEFYARGIQQLPTRWQYVVDHNGEYIDY
;
A
#
# COMPACT_ATOMS: atom_id res chain seq x y z
N MET A 1 3.61 -13.38 -45.48
CA MET A 1 4.49 -12.31 -46.01
C MET A 1 3.58 -11.16 -46.43
N TRP A 2 3.71 -9.98 -45.81
CA TRP A 2 2.88 -8.82 -46.13
C TRP A 2 3.61 -7.90 -47.13
N ASN A 3 2.93 -7.59 -48.23
CA ASN A 3 3.39 -6.81 -49.39
C ASN A 3 3.22 -5.30 -49.18
N TRP A 4 4.30 -4.55 -48.89
CA TRP A 4 4.23 -3.08 -48.81
C TRP A 4 5.29 -2.31 -49.60
N VAL A 5 5.95 -2.91 -50.59
CA VAL A 5 6.96 -2.18 -51.37
C VAL A 5 6.79 -2.40 -52.86
N THR A 6 5.81 -1.73 -53.44
CA THR A 6 5.78 -1.45 -54.88
C THR A 6 5.12 -0.09 -55.12
N GLU A 7 5.79 0.98 -54.71
CA GLU A 7 5.74 2.28 -55.41
C GLU A 7 6.79 3.21 -54.80
N GLY A 8 7.73 3.64 -55.64
CA GLY A 8 8.92 4.37 -55.22
C GLY A 8 8.60 5.78 -54.76
N ASN A 9 8.63 5.98 -53.45
CA ASN A 9 8.74 7.31 -52.86
C ASN A 9 10.24 7.62 -52.63
N TYR A 10 10.84 8.39 -53.55
CA TYR A 10 12.24 8.84 -53.47
C TYR A 10 12.36 10.22 -52.79
N ASN A 11 11.31 10.67 -52.10
CA ASN A 11 11.32 11.96 -51.42
C ASN A 11 12.11 11.84 -50.10
N LEU A 12 13.21 12.58 -50.01
CA LEU A 12 14.11 12.67 -48.84
C LEU A 12 13.74 13.81 -47.89
N GLU A 13 12.69 14.57 -48.18
CA GLU A 13 12.25 15.65 -47.30
C GLU A 13 11.47 15.11 -46.09
N ASP A 14 11.86 15.55 -44.89
CA ASP A 14 11.23 15.16 -43.63
C ASP A 14 9.87 15.87 -43.53
N ASN A 15 8.79 15.18 -43.92
CA ASN A 15 7.44 15.70 -43.75
C ASN A 15 7.18 16.00 -42.27
N ALA A 16 6.52 17.13 -42.00
CA ALA A 16 6.13 17.51 -40.65
C ALA A 16 5.33 16.37 -40.00
N ARG A 17 5.91 15.75 -38.97
CA ARG A 17 5.26 14.70 -38.19
C ARG A 17 4.01 15.31 -37.56
N THR A 18 2.83 14.79 -37.87
CA THR A 18 1.64 15.09 -37.09
C THR A 18 1.87 14.53 -35.69
N GLY A 19 2.37 15.38 -34.79
CA GLY A 19 2.51 15.04 -33.39
C GLY A 19 1.18 14.55 -32.81
N ARG A 20 1.27 13.70 -31.78
CA ARG A 20 0.10 13.18 -31.05
C ARG A 20 -0.81 14.35 -30.63
N PRO A 21 -2.13 14.32 -30.94
CA PRO A 21 -3.03 15.41 -30.60
C PRO A 21 -2.98 15.75 -29.11
N ARG A 22 -2.83 17.03 -28.77
CA ARG A 22 -3.12 17.55 -27.42
C ARG A 22 -4.64 17.66 -27.29
N LEU A 23 -5.23 16.72 -26.57
CA LEU A 23 -6.66 16.73 -26.27
C LEU A 23 -6.91 17.70 -25.12
N LYS A 24 -7.82 18.65 -25.28
CA LYS A 24 -8.27 19.64 -24.28
C LYS A 24 -9.06 19.02 -23.10
N VAL A 25 -8.78 17.77 -22.73
CA VAL A 25 -9.41 17.06 -21.59
C VAL A 25 -8.52 17.21 -20.33
N GLU A 26 -7.78 18.32 -20.28
CA GLU A 26 -6.64 18.54 -19.39
C GLU A 26 -7.04 19.25 -18.09
N ASP A 27 -8.12 20.04 -18.12
CA ASP A 27 -8.69 20.76 -16.97
C ASP A 27 -9.64 19.87 -16.13
N ASP A 28 -10.35 18.94 -16.79
CA ASP A 28 -11.35 18.08 -16.15
C ASP A 28 -10.76 17.11 -15.10
N ILE A 29 -9.50 16.70 -15.27
CA ILE A 29 -8.81 15.78 -14.34
C ILE A 29 -8.46 16.48 -13.03
N GLU A 30 -8.05 17.75 -13.11
CA GLU A 30 -7.64 18.53 -11.95
C GLU A 30 -8.87 18.93 -11.12
N GLU A 31 -9.96 19.33 -11.78
CA GLU A 31 -11.26 19.60 -11.14
C GLU A 31 -11.85 18.35 -10.46
N GLU A 32 -11.80 17.19 -11.11
CA GLU A 32 -12.31 15.94 -10.54
C GLU A 32 -11.51 15.48 -9.31
N LEU A 33 -10.19 15.73 -9.30
CA LEU A 33 -9.32 15.47 -8.16
C LEU A 33 -9.52 16.47 -7.00
N GLU A 34 -9.98 17.69 -7.28
CA GLU A 34 -10.40 18.64 -6.23
C GLU A 34 -11.73 18.22 -5.58
N LYS A 35 -12.67 17.70 -6.39
CA LYS A 35 -13.95 17.16 -5.88
C LYS A 35 -13.78 15.87 -5.08
N GLN A 36 -12.85 15.01 -5.47
CA GLN A 36 -12.59 13.74 -4.79
C GLN A 36 -11.09 13.48 -4.59
N ALA A 37 -10.52 14.16 -3.60
CA ALA A 37 -9.10 14.04 -3.24
C ALA A 37 -8.63 12.61 -2.87
N LYS A 38 -9.54 11.65 -2.70
CA LYS A 38 -9.30 10.25 -2.30
C LYS A 38 -9.48 9.21 -3.42
N SER A 39 -9.84 9.63 -4.63
CA SER A 39 -10.14 8.69 -5.71
C SER A 39 -8.88 8.11 -6.33
N SER A 40 -8.92 6.82 -6.65
CA SER A 40 -7.82 6.14 -7.31
C SER A 40 -7.68 6.58 -8.77
N VAL A 41 -6.48 6.40 -9.34
CA VAL A 41 -6.22 6.71 -10.75
C VAL A 41 -7.17 5.97 -11.70
N ARG A 42 -7.62 4.76 -11.32
CA ARG A 42 -8.57 3.97 -12.11
C ARG A 42 -10.01 4.49 -11.99
N GLU A 43 -10.41 5.00 -10.84
CA GLU A 43 -11.75 5.58 -10.64
C GLU A 43 -11.87 6.90 -11.40
N VAL A 44 -10.86 7.78 -11.30
CA VAL A 44 -10.81 9.04 -12.07
C VAL A 44 -10.76 8.77 -13.58
N ALA A 45 -10.04 7.72 -14.00
CA ALA A 45 -10.02 7.30 -15.40
C ALA A 45 -11.40 6.83 -15.87
N SER A 46 -12.11 6.06 -15.04
CA SER A 46 -13.45 5.56 -15.35
C SER A 46 -14.49 6.67 -15.40
N SER A 47 -14.44 7.63 -14.47
CA SER A 47 -15.40 8.74 -14.41
C SER A 47 -15.25 9.70 -15.59
N LEU A 48 -14.02 9.97 -16.02
CA LEU A 48 -13.71 10.86 -17.13
C LEU A 48 -13.65 10.14 -18.49
N GLY A 49 -13.84 8.82 -18.51
CA GLY A 49 -13.70 8.00 -19.73
C GLY A 49 -12.29 8.03 -20.34
N LEU A 50 -11.27 8.33 -19.53
CA LEU A 50 -9.89 8.48 -19.95
C LEU A 50 -9.09 7.19 -19.73
N ASN A 51 -7.98 7.06 -20.46
CA ASN A 51 -7.02 6.02 -20.15
C ASN A 51 -6.31 6.33 -18.82
N LYS A 52 -6.22 5.34 -17.93
CA LYS A 52 -5.47 5.40 -16.65
C LYS A 52 -4.05 5.97 -16.79
N ASP A 53 -3.37 5.70 -17.90
CA ASP A 53 -2.00 6.16 -18.13
C ASP A 53 -1.95 7.67 -18.37
N THR A 54 -3.02 8.24 -18.93
CA THR A 54 -3.19 9.69 -19.10
C THR A 54 -3.31 10.37 -17.73
N VAL A 55 -4.12 9.81 -16.84
CA VAL A 55 -4.32 10.31 -15.46
C VAL A 55 -3.01 10.18 -14.66
N HIS A 56 -2.33 9.03 -14.74
CA HIS A 56 -1.02 8.82 -14.10
C HIS A 56 0.05 9.82 -14.56
N ARG A 57 0.15 10.07 -15.87
CA ARG A 57 1.11 11.02 -16.43
C ARG A 57 0.83 12.45 -15.95
N ARG A 58 -0.44 12.84 -15.85
CA ARG A 58 -0.83 14.19 -15.41
C ARG A 58 -0.56 14.42 -13.93
N LEU A 59 -0.86 13.44 -13.07
CA LEU A 59 -0.52 13.51 -11.64
C LEU A 59 0.97 13.78 -11.42
N ARG A 60 1.85 13.10 -12.18
CA ARG A 60 3.29 13.36 -12.15
C ARG A 60 3.66 14.76 -12.61
N GLN A 61 2.98 15.29 -13.63
CA GLN A 61 3.22 16.64 -14.16
C GLN A 61 2.73 17.74 -13.22
N SER A 62 1.69 17.51 -12.42
CA SER A 62 1.20 18.45 -11.41
C SER A 62 1.88 18.31 -10.05
N GLY A 63 2.93 17.48 -9.95
CA GLY A 63 3.68 17.25 -8.70
C GLY A 63 2.90 16.45 -7.64
N ARG A 64 1.76 15.86 -7.99
CA ARG A 64 0.94 15.05 -7.08
C ARG A 64 1.41 13.59 -7.10
N VAL A 65 1.66 13.04 -5.91
CA VAL A 65 2.05 11.64 -5.72
C VAL A 65 0.92 10.93 -4.96
N PRO A 66 0.44 9.76 -5.41
CA PRO A 66 -0.54 8.99 -4.65
C PRO A 66 0.07 8.61 -3.29
N LYS A 67 -0.52 9.13 -2.22
CA LYS A 67 -0.17 8.77 -0.84
C LYS A 67 -1.31 7.92 -0.29
N PHE A 68 -1.01 6.67 0.07
CA PHE A 68 -1.90 5.86 0.88
C PHE A 68 -1.77 6.33 2.34
N GLY A 69 -2.58 7.33 2.70
CA GLY A 69 -2.76 7.73 4.09
C GLY A 69 -3.69 6.74 4.79
N GLN A 70 -3.27 6.25 5.95
CA GLN A 70 -3.98 5.30 6.80
C GLN A 70 -5.49 5.60 6.89
N LEU A 71 -6.32 4.65 6.45
CA LEU A 71 -7.77 4.80 6.42
C LEU A 71 -8.34 4.08 7.64
N VAL A 72 -8.46 4.78 8.77
CA VAL A 72 -9.22 4.27 9.92
C VAL A 72 -10.70 4.58 9.66
N PRO A 73 -11.57 3.56 9.56
CA PRO A 73 -13.01 3.81 9.39
C PRO A 73 -13.54 4.69 10.53
N HIS A 74 -14.37 5.67 10.19
CA HIS A 74 -14.89 6.67 11.16
C HIS A 74 -15.61 6.02 12.36
N ASP A 75 -16.24 4.87 12.14
CA ASP A 75 -16.92 4.09 13.18
C ASP A 75 -15.96 3.51 14.24
N LEU A 76 -14.71 3.21 13.86
CA LEU A 76 -13.69 2.76 14.82
C LEU A 76 -13.21 3.91 15.69
N THR A 77 -12.99 5.10 15.12
CA THR A 77 -12.55 6.28 15.88
C THR A 77 -13.56 6.67 16.95
N LYS A 78 -14.87 6.58 16.63
CA LYS A 78 -15.94 6.85 17.60
C LYS A 78 -15.90 5.87 18.77
N LYS A 79 -15.84 4.56 18.49
CA LYS A 79 -15.81 3.52 19.54
C LYS A 79 -14.55 3.59 20.42
N ILE A 80 -13.39 3.89 19.83
CA ILE A 80 -12.14 4.08 20.57
C ILE A 80 -12.27 5.24 21.56
N GLY A 81 -12.88 6.35 21.12
CA GLY A 81 -13.17 7.50 21.99
C GLY A 81 -14.20 7.19 23.08
N GLU A 82 -15.22 6.38 22.78
CA GLU A 82 -16.21 5.93 23.78
C GLU A 82 -15.58 5.02 24.86
N LEU A 83 -14.53 4.28 24.52
CA LEU A 83 -13.82 3.37 25.41
C LEU A 83 -12.62 4.01 26.14
N ASP A 84 -12.36 5.30 25.91
CA ASP A 84 -11.22 6.05 26.46
C ASP A 84 -9.86 5.37 26.18
N ILE A 85 -9.73 4.77 24.99
CA ILE A 85 -8.50 4.09 24.59
C ILE A 85 -7.56 5.11 23.94
N GLU A 86 -6.38 5.28 24.52
CA GLU A 86 -5.32 6.08 23.92
C GLU A 86 -4.76 5.39 22.66
N VAL A 87 -4.79 6.10 21.53
CA VAL A 87 -4.20 5.63 20.27
C VAL A 87 -2.78 6.16 20.17
N LEU A 88 -1.81 5.24 20.28
CA LEU A 88 -0.41 5.57 20.07
C LEU A 88 -0.15 5.87 18.58
N PRO A 89 0.65 6.91 18.26
CA PRO A 89 1.06 7.19 16.89
C PRO A 89 1.89 6.01 16.36
N HIS A 90 1.58 5.57 15.14
CA HIS A 90 2.30 4.50 14.47
C HIS A 90 2.65 4.94 13.05
N SER A 91 3.90 4.72 12.64
CA SER A 91 4.33 5.00 11.27
C SER A 91 3.65 4.06 10.29
N SER A 92 3.43 4.55 9.06
CA SER A 92 2.92 3.70 7.99
C SER A 92 3.97 2.67 7.59
N CYS A 93 3.57 1.41 7.45
CA CYS A 93 4.42 0.31 6.94
C CYS A 93 5.65 -0.02 7.81
N SER A 94 5.50 -0.04 9.14
CA SER A 94 6.57 -0.42 10.10
C SER A 94 6.23 -1.69 10.90
N PRO A 95 6.22 -2.87 10.25
CA PRO A 95 5.95 -4.15 10.94
C PRO A 95 7.01 -4.48 11.99
N ASP A 96 8.23 -3.96 11.81
CA ASP A 96 9.35 -4.02 12.76
C ASP A 96 9.06 -3.30 14.09
N LEU A 97 8.04 -2.43 14.12
CA LEU A 97 7.61 -1.71 15.32
C LEU A 97 6.28 -2.23 15.91
N ALA A 98 5.64 -3.22 15.29
CA ALA A 98 4.41 -3.80 15.77
C ALA A 98 4.69 -5.13 16.51
N PRO A 99 4.46 -5.23 17.84
CA PRO A 99 4.74 -6.45 18.61
C PRO A 99 4.02 -7.69 18.09
N THR A 100 2.83 -7.49 17.52
CA THR A 100 2.10 -8.56 16.86
C THR A 100 2.88 -9.14 15.68
N ASP A 101 3.47 -8.30 14.84
CA ASP A 101 4.18 -8.73 13.63
C ASP A 101 5.56 -9.32 13.95
N TYR A 102 6.41 -8.57 14.65
CA TYR A 102 7.81 -9.00 14.87
C TYR A 102 7.98 -10.10 15.92
N HIS A 103 6.99 -10.34 16.78
CA HIS A 103 7.12 -11.29 17.90
C HIS A 103 6.08 -12.41 17.83
N SER A 104 4.80 -12.07 17.98
CA SER A 104 3.73 -13.08 18.07
C SER A 104 3.54 -13.83 16.75
N PHE A 105 3.38 -13.11 15.64
CA PHE A 105 3.17 -13.70 14.32
C PHE A 105 4.43 -14.32 13.75
N HIS A 106 5.61 -13.76 14.07
CA HIS A 106 6.87 -14.41 13.74
C HIS A 106 6.97 -15.79 14.39
N SER A 107 6.71 -15.88 15.70
CA SER A 107 6.71 -17.16 16.43
C SER A 107 5.63 -18.12 15.93
N LEU A 108 4.44 -17.59 15.61
CA LEU A 108 3.36 -18.37 15.03
C LEU A 108 3.73 -18.91 13.64
N GLN A 109 4.37 -18.11 12.79
CA GLN A 109 4.79 -18.52 11.46
C GLN A 109 5.77 -19.70 11.52
N ASP A 110 6.73 -19.64 12.44
CA ASP A 110 7.64 -20.75 12.72
C ASP A 110 6.88 -21.99 13.21
N HIS A 111 5.91 -21.78 14.09
CA HIS A 111 5.09 -22.86 14.63
C HIS A 111 4.18 -23.52 13.57
N LEU A 112 3.69 -22.75 12.60
CA LEU A 112 2.87 -23.22 11.48
C LEU A 112 3.70 -23.84 10.35
N ARG A 113 5.02 -23.71 10.38
CA ARG A 113 5.89 -24.12 9.28
C ARG A 113 5.76 -25.62 9.00
N GLY A 114 5.43 -25.95 7.75
CA GLY A 114 5.31 -27.34 7.29
C GLY A 114 4.04 -28.06 7.75
N LYS A 115 3.10 -27.37 8.41
CA LYS A 115 1.80 -27.93 8.78
C LYS A 115 0.78 -27.67 7.68
N MET A 116 -0.06 -28.67 7.42
CA MET A 116 -1.26 -28.49 6.59
C MET A 116 -2.49 -28.76 7.45
N PHE A 117 -3.56 -28.03 7.16
CA PHE A 117 -4.83 -28.14 7.84
C PHE A 117 -5.90 -28.38 6.78
N ASP A 118 -6.69 -29.43 6.96
CA ASP A 118 -7.75 -29.81 6.02
C ASP A 118 -9.05 -29.01 6.26
N ASP A 119 -9.21 -28.46 7.47
CA ASP A 119 -10.40 -27.76 7.90
C ASP A 119 -10.08 -26.54 8.76
N ARG A 120 -10.96 -25.52 8.65
CA ARG A 120 -10.82 -24.26 9.39
C ARG A 120 -10.98 -24.45 10.89
N SER A 121 -11.89 -25.31 11.36
CA SER A 121 -12.07 -25.54 12.80
C SER A 121 -10.83 -26.17 13.42
N HIS A 122 -10.16 -27.07 12.70
CA HIS A 122 -8.87 -27.60 13.14
C HIS A 122 -7.80 -26.51 13.25
N LEU A 123 -7.73 -25.58 12.29
CA LEU A 123 -6.83 -24.43 12.38
C LEU A 123 -7.16 -23.53 13.58
N GLU A 124 -8.44 -23.23 13.81
CA GLU A 124 -8.86 -22.37 14.92
C GLU A 124 -8.50 -22.96 16.28
N ILE A 125 -8.77 -24.26 16.51
CA ILE A 125 -8.37 -24.96 17.74
C ILE A 125 -6.85 -24.94 17.89
N TYR A 126 -6.13 -25.16 16.80
CA TYR A 126 -4.67 -25.19 16.81
C TYR A 126 -4.05 -23.83 17.16
N LEU A 127 -4.62 -22.74 16.66
CA LEU A 127 -4.22 -21.38 17.02
C LEU A 127 -4.52 -21.08 18.49
N ASP A 128 -5.68 -21.50 18.98
CA ASP A 128 -6.09 -21.29 20.37
C ASP A 128 -5.14 -22.02 21.34
N ASP A 129 -4.78 -23.27 21.04
CA ASP A 129 -3.80 -24.05 21.80
C ASP A 129 -2.41 -23.38 21.79
N PHE A 130 -1.96 -22.89 20.63
CA PHE A 130 -0.69 -22.17 20.51
C PHE A 130 -0.63 -20.94 21.43
N PHE A 131 -1.65 -20.07 21.38
CA PHE A 131 -1.67 -18.84 22.18
C PHE A 131 -1.91 -19.12 23.66
N SER A 132 -2.79 -20.08 24.00
CA SER A 132 -3.04 -20.49 25.38
C SER A 132 -1.84 -21.19 26.02
N GLY A 133 -1.01 -21.85 25.20
CA GLY A 133 0.21 -22.53 25.63
C GLY A 133 1.43 -21.62 25.82
N GLN A 134 1.38 -20.35 25.39
CA GLN A 134 2.51 -19.43 25.59
C GLN A 134 2.63 -18.97 27.04
N PRO A 135 3.83 -18.96 27.63
CA PRO A 135 4.03 -18.41 28.97
C PRO A 135 3.77 -16.89 28.99
N THR A 136 3.37 -16.32 30.13
CA THR A 136 3.14 -14.87 30.25
C THR A 136 4.36 -14.04 29.84
N GLU A 137 5.56 -14.54 30.12
CA GLU A 137 6.84 -13.95 29.76
C GLU A 137 7.04 -13.82 28.25
N PHE A 138 6.40 -14.68 27.45
CA PHE A 138 6.41 -14.58 26.00
C PHE A 138 5.79 -13.25 25.56
N TYR A 139 4.58 -12.95 26.02
CA TYR A 139 3.88 -11.70 25.67
C TYR A 139 4.59 -10.48 26.25
N ALA A 140 5.04 -10.57 27.50
CA ALA A 140 5.77 -9.49 28.16
C ALA A 140 7.05 -9.13 27.39
N ARG A 141 7.80 -10.13 26.90
CA ARG A 141 9.02 -9.93 26.12
C ARG A 141 8.76 -9.18 24.83
N GLY A 142 7.68 -9.52 24.11
CA GLY A 142 7.28 -8.81 22.89
C GLY A 142 7.11 -7.32 23.16
N ILE A 143 6.33 -6.95 24.18
CA ILE A 143 6.11 -5.54 24.54
C ILE A 143 7.39 -4.86 25.04
N GLN A 144 8.20 -5.55 25.86
CA GLN A 144 9.43 -5.01 26.43
C GLN A 144 10.53 -4.73 25.40
N GLN A 145 10.43 -5.29 24.19
CA GLN A 145 11.37 -4.99 23.11
C GLN A 145 11.07 -3.66 22.40
N LEU A 146 9.90 -3.05 22.61
CA LEU A 146 9.52 -1.78 21.96
C LEU A 146 10.52 -0.66 22.19
N PRO A 147 10.97 -0.35 23.43
CA PRO A 147 11.90 0.75 23.66
C PRO A 147 13.22 0.57 22.90
N THR A 148 13.78 -0.65 22.90
CA THR A 148 15.03 -0.95 22.19
C THR A 148 14.86 -0.82 20.67
N ARG A 149 13.72 -1.28 20.13
CA ARG A 149 13.41 -1.16 18.70
C ARG A 149 13.20 0.30 18.28
N TRP A 150 12.47 1.08 19.08
CA TRP A 150 12.31 2.51 18.83
C TRP A 150 13.65 3.25 18.86
N GLN A 151 14.50 2.92 19.83
CA GLN A 151 15.84 3.51 19.89
C GLN A 151 16.65 3.19 18.64
N TYR A 152 16.62 1.95 18.17
CA TYR A 152 17.29 1.56 16.92
C TYR A 152 16.81 2.40 15.73
N VAL A 153 15.49 2.51 15.53
CA VAL A 153 14.93 3.27 14.40
C VAL A 153 15.30 4.76 14.49
N VAL A 154 15.35 5.33 15.69
CA VAL A 154 15.81 6.71 15.92
C VAL A 154 17.29 6.86 15.55
N ASP A 155 18.14 5.94 16.03
CA ASP A 155 19.59 5.98 15.81
C ASP A 155 19.96 5.77 14.32
N HIS A 156 19.13 5.01 13.59
CA HIS A 156 19.28 4.75 12.16
C HIS A 156 18.34 5.61 11.30
N ASN A 157 17.89 6.75 11.83
CA ASN A 157 17.25 7.79 11.05
C ASN A 157 15.98 7.35 10.27
N GLY A 158 15.24 6.39 10.83
CA GLY A 158 14.03 5.82 10.24
C GLY A 158 14.24 4.58 9.37
N GLU A 159 15.46 4.04 9.29
CA GLU A 159 15.72 2.79 8.58
C GLU A 159 15.08 1.57 9.26
N TYR A 160 14.81 0.54 8.46
CA TYR A 160 14.24 -0.71 8.94
C TYR A 160 15.24 -1.46 9.84
N ILE A 161 14.71 -2.21 10.81
CA ILE A 161 15.51 -3.08 11.66
C ILE A 161 15.92 -4.34 10.87
N ASP A 162 17.22 -4.55 10.70
CA ASP A 162 17.79 -5.76 10.09
C ASP A 162 17.83 -6.93 11.08
N TYR A 163 17.65 -8.17 10.56
CA TYR A 163 17.67 -9.43 11.30
C TYR A 163 18.82 -10.34 10.84
#